data_AF-A0A3A5AL60-F1
#
_entry.id   AF-A0A3A5AL60-F1
#
_cell.length_a   1.000
_cell.length_b   1.000
_cell.length_c   1.000
_cell.angle_alpha   90.00
_cell.angle_beta   90.00
_cell.angle_gamma   90.00
#
_symmetry.space_group_name_H-M   'P 1'
#
loop_
_entity.id
_entity.type
_entity.pdbx_description
1 polymer ?
#
loop_
_entity_poly.entity_id
_entity_poly.type
_entity_poly.pdbx_seq_one_letter_code
_entity_poly.pdbx_strand_id
1 'polypeptide(L)'
;MTTRKVSFIELEKLLRDGNGVSEIARKMGVTKGTISKAMKRLNQAVTKDVALRSAPDIVDKKLDAMGQLLKVNRSINKELDYIEKTIKTANKEERLQLQDQKIKHVAEIRKQLGLLLDIAQALYNAEEVQAFQQTVLEVISDASPELRHKILSELQQRRAIRSTVAIA
;
A
#
# COMPACT_ATOMS: atom_id res chain seq x y z
N MET A 1 11.30 -32.59 -16.45
CA MET A 1 10.04 -31.79 -16.39
C MET A 1 10.35 -30.37 -16.85
N THR A 2 9.79 -29.94 -17.97
CA THR A 2 9.98 -28.59 -18.52
C THR A 2 9.24 -27.56 -17.67
N THR A 3 9.99 -26.63 -17.07
CA THR A 3 9.45 -25.50 -16.29
C THR A 3 8.82 -24.49 -17.24
N ARG A 4 7.58 -24.73 -17.68
CA ARG A 4 6.79 -23.69 -18.38
C ARG A 4 6.64 -22.48 -17.46
N LYS A 5 7.13 -21.33 -17.91
CA LYS A 5 7.03 -20.05 -17.20
C LYS A 5 5.57 -19.58 -17.26
N VAL A 6 4.95 -19.33 -16.10
CA VAL A 6 3.57 -18.86 -16.02
C VAL A 6 3.48 -17.43 -16.57
N SER A 7 2.67 -17.23 -17.60
CA SER A 7 2.32 -15.90 -18.11
C SER A 7 1.31 -15.23 -17.18
N PHE A 8 1.64 -14.03 -16.68
CA PHE A 8 0.73 -13.29 -15.79
C PHE A 8 -0.53 -12.78 -16.49
N ILE A 9 -0.44 -12.46 -17.80
CA ILE A 9 -1.58 -12.00 -18.61
C ILE A 9 -2.60 -13.14 -18.76
N GLU A 10 -2.10 -14.35 -19.03
CA GLU A 10 -2.94 -15.54 -19.21
C GLU A 10 -3.55 -16.00 -17.88
N LEU A 11 -2.78 -15.93 -16.79
CA LEU A 11 -3.26 -16.20 -15.42
C LEU A 11 -4.38 -15.23 -15.01
N GLU A 12 -4.24 -13.94 -15.28
CA GLU A 12 -5.28 -12.95 -14.96
C GLU A 12 -6.58 -13.23 -15.74
N LYS A 13 -6.46 -13.54 -17.04
CA LYS A 13 -7.63 -13.87 -17.87
C LYS A 13 -8.38 -15.08 -17.32
N LEU A 14 -7.67 -16.16 -17.00
CA LEU A 14 -8.29 -17.38 -16.48
C LEU A 14 -8.95 -17.17 -15.11
N LEU A 15 -8.39 -16.30 -14.24
CA LEU A 15 -9.02 -15.95 -12.97
C LEU A 15 -10.32 -15.16 -13.17
N ARG A 16 -10.36 -14.24 -14.14
CA ARG A 16 -11.57 -13.49 -14.50
C ARG A 16 -12.67 -14.39 -15.04
N ASP A 17 -12.27 -15.41 -15.79
CA ASP A 17 -13.18 -16.43 -16.32
C ASP A 17 -13.71 -17.40 -15.22
N GLY A 18 -13.47 -17.11 -13.94
CA GLY A 18 -14.00 -17.86 -12.79
C GLY A 18 -13.29 -19.18 -12.50
N ASN A 19 -12.15 -19.45 -13.13
CA ASN A 19 -11.46 -20.73 -12.99
C ASN A 19 -10.81 -20.87 -11.60
N GLY A 20 -11.04 -22.02 -10.95
CA GLY A 20 -10.33 -22.37 -9.72
C GLY A 20 -8.86 -22.73 -9.96
N VAL A 21 -8.02 -22.60 -8.92
CA VAL A 21 -6.56 -22.86 -8.97
C VAL A 21 -6.21 -24.22 -9.59
N SER A 22 -7.01 -25.25 -9.31
CA SER A 22 -6.83 -26.60 -9.86
C SER A 22 -7.05 -26.65 -11.37
N GLU A 23 -8.01 -25.88 -11.87
CA GLU A 23 -8.36 -25.83 -13.29
C GLU A 23 -7.33 -25.00 -14.08
N ILE A 24 -6.90 -23.88 -13.50
CA ILE A 24 -5.83 -23.04 -14.08
C ILE A 24 -4.53 -23.84 -14.20
N ALA A 25 -4.15 -24.58 -13.15
CA ALA A 25 -2.96 -25.43 -13.16
C ALA A 25 -2.98 -26.45 -14.32
N ARG A 26 -4.14 -27.09 -14.54
CA ARG A 26 -4.36 -28.02 -15.65
C ARG A 26 -4.30 -27.32 -17.02
N LYS A 27 -4.95 -26.17 -17.18
CA LYS A 27 -4.96 -25.39 -18.43
C LYS A 27 -3.56 -24.88 -18.79
N MET A 28 -2.75 -24.50 -17.80
CA MET A 28 -1.40 -23.97 -18.00
C MET A 28 -0.30 -25.05 -17.98
N GLY A 29 -0.64 -26.31 -17.72
CA GLY A 29 0.31 -27.42 -17.67
C GLY A 29 1.36 -27.28 -16.55
N VAL A 30 0.99 -26.67 -15.42
CA VAL A 30 1.87 -26.46 -14.26
C VAL A 30 1.22 -26.98 -12.98
N THR A 31 1.97 -27.06 -11.88
CA THR A 31 1.43 -27.52 -10.60
C THR A 31 0.55 -26.45 -9.93
N LYS A 32 -0.37 -26.88 -9.07
CA LYS A 32 -1.20 -25.97 -8.25
C LYS A 32 -0.33 -25.03 -7.40
N GLY A 33 0.77 -25.54 -6.85
CA GLY A 33 1.72 -24.74 -6.07
C GLY A 33 2.39 -23.63 -6.89
N THR A 34 2.69 -23.88 -8.16
CA THR A 34 3.21 -22.86 -9.09
C THR A 34 2.16 -21.77 -9.37
N ILE A 35 0.90 -22.14 -9.57
CA ILE A 35 -0.20 -21.17 -9.73
C ILE A 35 -0.43 -20.37 -8.45
N SER A 36 -0.46 -21.00 -7.27
CA SER A 36 -0.62 -20.27 -6.00
C SER A 36 0.51 -19.27 -5.76
N LYS A 37 1.76 -19.64 -6.07
CA LYS A 37 2.90 -18.71 -6.00
C LYS A 37 2.78 -17.58 -7.03
N ALA A 38 2.36 -17.89 -8.26
CA ALA A 38 2.16 -16.90 -9.30
C ALA A 38 1.01 -15.93 -8.96
N MET A 39 -0.10 -16.42 -8.40
CA MET A 39 -1.21 -15.59 -7.90
C MET A 39 -0.76 -14.67 -6.76
N LYS A 40 0.02 -15.18 -5.80
CA LYS A 40 0.57 -14.33 -4.73
C LYS A 40 1.44 -13.21 -5.29
N ARG A 41 2.29 -13.50 -6.28
CA ARG A 41 3.12 -12.50 -6.96
C ARG A 41 2.28 -11.53 -7.80
N LEU A 42 1.23 -12.01 -8.46
CA LEU A 42 0.28 -11.19 -9.22
C LEU A 42 -0.47 -10.24 -8.29
N ASN A 43 -0.99 -10.73 -7.16
CA ASN A 43 -1.65 -9.87 -6.15
C ASN A 43 -0.68 -8.84 -5.57
N GLN A 44 0.56 -9.22 -5.25
CA GLN A 44 1.57 -8.24 -4.81
C GLN A 44 1.87 -7.19 -5.88
N ALA A 45 1.96 -7.58 -7.16
CA ALA A 45 2.16 -6.66 -8.27
C ALA A 45 0.93 -5.76 -8.49
N VAL A 46 -0.28 -6.29 -8.36
CA VAL A 46 -1.54 -5.54 -8.49
C VAL A 46 -1.76 -4.61 -7.29
N THR A 47 -1.41 -5.00 -6.07
CA THR A 47 -1.44 -4.12 -4.89
C THR A 47 -0.43 -2.97 -5.03
N LYS A 48 0.75 -3.24 -5.59
CA LYS A 48 1.71 -2.19 -5.99
C LYS A 48 1.14 -1.31 -7.12
N ASP A 49 0.47 -1.90 -8.11
CA ASP A 49 -0.21 -1.20 -9.21
C ASP A 49 -1.43 -0.37 -8.76
N VAL A 50 -2.09 -0.73 -7.67
CA VAL A 50 -3.17 0.05 -7.06
C VAL A 50 -2.61 1.19 -6.19
N ALA A 51 -1.48 0.98 -5.51
CA ALA A 51 -0.72 2.06 -4.89
C ALA A 51 -0.23 3.10 -5.94
N LEU A 52 0.05 2.62 -7.15
CA LEU A 52 0.34 3.36 -8.38
C LEU A 52 -0.85 4.15 -8.97
N ARG A 53 -2.10 3.76 -8.70
CA ARG A 53 -3.32 4.28 -9.37
C ARG A 53 -3.93 5.55 -8.77
N SER A 54 -3.51 5.89 -7.56
CA SER A 54 -4.07 7.02 -6.82
C SER A 54 -2.97 7.78 -6.12
N ALA A 55 -1.76 7.87 -6.70
CA ALA A 55 -0.65 8.56 -6.02
C ALA A 55 -1.05 9.96 -5.50
N PRO A 56 -1.80 10.82 -6.22
CA PRO A 56 -2.29 12.08 -5.68
C PRO A 56 -3.33 11.90 -4.55
N ASP A 57 -4.40 11.12 -4.76
CA ASP A 57 -5.46 10.93 -3.75
C ASP A 57 -4.97 10.14 -2.51
N ILE A 58 -3.97 9.26 -2.69
CA ILE A 58 -3.30 8.49 -1.64
C ILE A 58 -2.36 9.42 -0.88
N VAL A 59 -1.63 10.31 -1.56
CA VAL A 59 -0.83 11.35 -0.92
C VAL A 59 -1.75 12.24 -0.09
N ASP A 60 -2.85 12.75 -0.65
CA ASP A 60 -3.79 13.63 0.06
C ASP A 60 -4.44 12.95 1.27
N LYS A 61 -4.97 11.72 1.12
CA LYS A 61 -5.54 10.96 2.25
C LYS A 61 -4.49 10.56 3.28
N LYS A 62 -3.24 10.31 2.87
CA LYS A 62 -2.14 10.03 3.80
C LYS A 62 -1.64 11.27 4.52
N LEU A 63 -1.67 12.44 3.87
CA LEU A 63 -1.38 13.72 4.49
C LEU A 63 -2.41 14.03 5.58
N ASP A 64 -3.69 13.76 5.35
CA ASP A 64 -4.73 13.87 6.38
C ASP A 64 -4.48 12.88 7.54
N ALA A 65 -4.21 11.61 7.24
CA ALA A 65 -3.87 10.61 8.27
C ALA A 65 -2.63 11.01 9.09
N MET A 66 -1.62 11.58 8.46
CA MET A 66 -0.42 12.12 9.12
C MET A 66 -0.77 13.34 9.99
N GLY A 67 -1.65 14.22 9.52
CA GLY A 67 -2.19 15.34 10.28
C GLY A 67 -2.94 14.90 11.54
N GLN A 68 -3.77 13.86 11.43
CA GLN A 68 -4.46 13.25 12.56
C GLN A 68 -3.47 12.59 13.54
N LEU A 69 -2.48 11.84 13.03
CA LEU A 69 -1.42 11.25 13.85
C LEU A 69 -0.65 12.31 14.64
N LEU A 70 -0.25 13.41 14.01
CA LEU A 70 0.42 14.55 14.67
C LEU A 70 -0.48 15.21 15.71
N LYS A 71 -1.79 15.30 15.48
CA LYS A 71 -2.75 15.83 16.45
C LYS A 71 -2.85 14.94 17.69
N VAL A 72 -3.00 13.62 17.49
CA VAL A 72 -3.03 12.65 18.59
C VAL A 72 -1.71 12.65 19.35
N ASN A 73 -0.58 12.63 18.65
CA ASN A 73 0.74 12.64 19.27
C ASN A 73 0.95 13.88 20.16
N ARG A 74 0.54 15.08 19.68
CA ARG A 74 0.56 16.30 20.49
C ARG A 74 -0.32 16.19 21.74
N SER A 75 -1.48 15.56 21.64
CA SER A 75 -2.35 15.33 22.81
C SER A 75 -1.67 14.42 23.83
N ILE A 76 -1.08 13.31 23.38
CA ILE A 76 -0.39 12.36 24.26
C ILE A 76 0.82 13.02 24.92
N ASN A 77 1.60 13.83 24.20
CA ASN A 77 2.73 14.54 24.80
C ASN A 77 2.29 15.54 25.88
N LYS A 78 1.16 16.23 25.69
CA LYS A 78 0.61 17.11 26.74
C LYS A 78 0.22 16.33 28.00
N GLU A 79 -0.39 15.16 27.83
CA GLU A 79 -0.72 14.27 28.96
C GLU A 79 0.55 13.76 29.66
N LEU A 80 1.60 13.42 28.90
CA LEU A 80 2.89 13.04 29.46
C LEU A 80 3.52 14.18 30.27
N ASP A 81 3.51 15.41 29.75
CA ASP A 81 4.01 16.58 30.47
C ASP A 81 3.23 16.82 31.77
N TYR A 82 1.91 16.61 31.74
CA TYR A 82 1.06 16.69 32.93
C TYR A 82 1.45 15.61 33.95
N ILE A 83 1.55 14.35 33.52
CA ILE A 83 1.95 13.23 34.37
C ILE A 83 3.32 13.49 35.04
N GLU A 84 4.31 13.99 34.27
CA GLU A 84 5.65 14.27 34.79
C GLU A 84 5.69 15.40 35.83
N LYS A 85 4.79 16.38 35.73
CA LYS A 85 4.63 17.42 36.75
C LYS A 85 3.95 16.86 38.00
N THR A 86 2.85 16.15 37.82
CA THR A 86 1.97 15.69 38.90
C THR A 86 2.59 14.56 39.73
N ILE A 87 3.41 13.69 39.11
CA ILE A 87 4.02 12.55 39.81
C ILE A 87 4.92 12.96 40.99
N LYS A 88 5.47 14.19 40.97
CA LYS A 88 6.37 14.69 42.01
C LYS A 88 5.64 14.90 43.34
N THR A 89 4.41 15.40 43.30
CA THR A 89 3.58 15.73 44.46
C THR A 89 2.53 14.65 44.79
N ALA A 90 2.37 13.65 43.92
CA ALA A 90 1.42 12.57 44.09
C ALA A 90 1.75 11.62 45.24
N ASN A 91 0.70 11.07 45.87
CA ASN A 91 0.83 10.03 46.87
C ASN A 91 1.22 8.67 46.24
N LYS A 92 1.43 7.64 47.07
CA LYS A 92 1.93 6.34 46.59
C LYS A 92 0.98 5.66 45.58
N GLU A 93 -0.33 5.72 45.81
CA GLU A 93 -1.32 5.08 44.97
C GLU A 93 -1.50 5.84 43.64
N GLU A 94 -1.60 7.17 43.71
CA GLU A 94 -1.63 8.05 42.54
C GLU A 94 -0.38 7.89 41.68
N ARG A 95 0.81 7.76 42.29
CA ARG A 95 2.06 7.54 41.56
C ARG A 95 2.03 6.25 40.74
N LEU A 96 1.48 5.17 41.28
CA LEU A 96 1.37 3.90 40.55
C LEU A 96 0.44 4.04 39.34
N GLN A 97 -0.70 4.71 39.50
CA GLN A 97 -1.64 4.97 38.40
C GLN A 97 -1.02 5.85 37.31
N LEU A 98 -0.34 6.93 37.70
CA LEU A 98 0.36 7.85 36.80
C LEU A 98 1.49 7.14 36.03
N GLN A 99 2.24 6.24 36.68
CA GLN A 99 3.27 5.44 36.01
C GLN A 99 2.67 4.48 34.99
N ASP A 100 1.57 3.80 35.32
CA ASP A 100 0.87 2.92 34.37
C ASP A 100 0.34 3.69 33.15
N GLN A 101 -0.28 4.85 33.36
CA GLN A 101 -0.69 5.75 32.27
C GLN A 101 0.49 6.21 31.42
N LYS A 102 1.62 6.58 32.05
CA LYS A 102 2.85 6.95 31.33
C LYS A 102 3.34 5.83 30.42
N ILE A 103 3.38 4.59 30.90
CA ILE A 103 3.81 3.43 30.12
C ILE A 103 2.89 3.22 28.91
N LYS A 104 1.57 3.32 29.10
CA LYS A 104 0.57 3.19 28.02
C LYS A 104 0.73 4.28 26.95
N HIS A 105 0.92 5.53 27.36
CA HIS A 105 1.15 6.64 26.44
C HIS A 105 2.45 6.50 25.66
N VAL A 106 3.55 6.08 26.32
CA VAL A 106 4.83 5.81 25.63
C VAL A 106 4.69 4.65 24.64
N ALA A 107 3.95 3.60 24.97
CA ALA A 107 3.69 2.48 24.05
C ALA A 107 2.92 2.93 22.80
N GLU A 108 1.90 3.78 22.97
CA GLU A 108 1.14 4.35 21.86
C GLU A 108 2.01 5.25 20.97
N ILE A 109 2.87 6.10 21.55
CA ILE A 109 3.82 6.91 20.77
C ILE A 109 4.74 6.02 19.92
N ARG A 110 5.27 4.91 20.46
CA ARG A 110 6.12 3.98 19.69
C ARG A 110 5.36 3.36 18.52
N LYS A 111 4.09 2.98 18.73
CA LYS A 111 3.22 2.45 17.68
C LYS A 111 3.00 3.50 16.58
N GLN A 112 2.76 4.75 16.96
CA GLN A 112 2.61 5.86 16.01
C GLN A 112 3.88 6.11 15.20
N LEU A 113 5.07 6.05 15.82
CA LEU A 113 6.35 6.16 15.11
C LEU A 113 6.52 5.05 14.07
N GLY A 114 6.12 3.82 14.39
CA GLY A 114 6.08 2.71 13.43
C GLY A 114 5.16 3.01 12.24
N LEU A 115 3.94 3.49 12.51
CA LEU A 115 3.00 3.87 11.45
C LEU A 115 3.52 5.02 10.58
N LEU A 116 4.19 6.01 11.17
CA LEU A 116 4.81 7.10 10.42
C LEU A 116 5.92 6.60 9.50
N LEU A 117 6.74 5.65 9.96
CA LEU A 117 7.76 5.02 9.12
C LEU A 117 7.15 4.26 7.94
N ASP A 118 6.06 3.50 8.18
CA ASP A 118 5.34 2.78 7.13
C ASP A 118 4.73 3.74 6.10
N ILE A 119 4.17 4.86 6.57
CA ILE A 119 3.63 5.91 5.70
C ILE A 119 4.76 6.53 4.87
N ALA A 120 5.88 6.90 5.50
CA ALA A 120 7.03 7.51 4.83
C ALA A 120 7.61 6.59 3.75
N GLN A 121 7.81 5.30 4.06
CA GLN A 121 8.28 4.33 3.08
C GLN A 121 7.31 4.20 1.91
N ALA A 122 6.01 4.22 2.19
CA ALA A 122 5.01 4.13 1.15
C ALA A 122 4.90 5.40 0.29
N LEU A 123 5.23 6.58 0.83
CA LEU A 123 5.35 7.83 0.08
C LEU A 123 6.60 7.82 -0.81
N TYR A 124 7.76 7.45 -0.25
CA TYR A 124 9.01 7.32 -1.00
C TYR A 124 8.87 6.38 -2.21
N ASN A 125 8.27 5.20 -1.97
CA ASN A 125 7.99 4.26 -3.05
C ASN A 125 7.04 4.83 -4.11
N ALA A 126 6.09 5.69 -3.72
CA ALA A 126 5.18 6.32 -4.67
C ALA A 126 5.90 7.39 -5.52
N GLU A 127 6.78 8.18 -4.91
CA GLU A 127 7.59 9.19 -5.61
C GLU A 127 8.57 8.56 -6.62
N GLU A 128 9.31 7.52 -6.22
CA GLU A 128 10.22 6.81 -7.13
C GLU A 128 9.48 6.24 -8.34
N VAL A 129 8.30 5.70 -8.08
CA VAL A 129 7.46 5.11 -9.12
C VAL A 129 6.90 6.19 -10.05
N GLN A 130 6.47 7.33 -9.51
CA GLN A 130 6.02 8.47 -10.31
C GLN A 130 7.14 9.01 -11.21
N ALA A 131 8.35 9.15 -10.66
CA ALA A 131 9.52 9.57 -11.43
C ALA A 131 9.83 8.62 -12.58
N PHE A 132 9.83 7.30 -12.32
CA PHE A 132 10.02 6.29 -13.36
C PHE A 132 8.94 6.37 -14.46
N GLN A 133 7.66 6.51 -14.07
CA GLN A 133 6.58 6.64 -15.04
C GLN A 133 6.73 7.87 -15.92
N GLN A 134 7.12 9.00 -15.33
CA GLN A 134 7.34 10.24 -16.05
C GLN A 134 8.45 10.06 -17.09
N THR A 135 9.59 9.47 -16.69
CA THR A 135 10.69 9.14 -17.61
C THR A 135 10.24 8.21 -18.73
N VAL A 136 9.47 7.16 -18.43
CA VAL A 136 8.96 6.23 -19.46
C VAL A 136 8.06 6.97 -20.46
N LEU A 137 7.17 7.84 -19.98
CA LEU A 137 6.29 8.62 -20.85
C LEU A 137 7.07 9.62 -21.71
N GLU A 138 8.11 10.24 -21.16
CA GLU A 138 9.02 11.13 -21.90
C GLU A 138 9.76 10.37 -23.00
N VAL A 139 10.40 9.24 -22.68
CA VAL A 139 11.10 8.40 -23.65
C VAL A 139 10.18 7.92 -24.78
N ILE A 140 8.94 7.52 -24.44
CA ILE A 140 7.95 7.14 -25.46
C ILE A 140 7.55 8.36 -26.30
N SER A 141 7.38 9.53 -25.68
CA SER A 141 7.03 10.77 -26.37
C SER A 141 8.12 11.19 -27.36
N ASP A 142 9.39 11.07 -26.97
CA ASP A 142 10.55 11.40 -27.81
C ASP A 142 10.68 10.43 -28.99
N ALA A 143 10.29 9.16 -28.80
CA ALA A 143 10.29 8.16 -29.86
C ALA A 143 9.09 8.29 -30.82
N SER A 144 7.88 8.49 -30.29
CA SER A 144 6.66 8.78 -31.07
C SER A 144 5.54 9.32 -30.17
N PRO A 145 5.10 10.58 -30.38
CA PRO A 145 3.96 11.17 -29.68
C PRO A 145 2.64 10.41 -29.90
N GLU A 146 2.46 9.83 -31.09
CA GLU A 146 1.26 9.07 -31.46
C GLU A 146 1.21 7.73 -30.72
N LEU A 147 2.37 7.07 -30.57
CA LEU A 147 2.48 5.84 -29.79
C LEU A 147 2.18 6.08 -28.32
N ARG A 148 2.65 7.21 -27.76
CA ARG A 148 2.28 7.65 -26.40
C ARG A 148 0.77 7.77 -26.23
N HIS A 149 0.10 8.47 -27.15
CA HIS A 149 -1.36 8.61 -27.12
C HIS A 149 -2.09 7.28 -27.20
N LYS A 150 -1.66 6.39 -28.10
CA LYS A 150 -2.24 5.05 -28.23
C LYS A 150 -2.08 4.22 -26.96
N ILE A 151 -0.88 4.23 -26.36
CA ILE A 151 -0.60 3.51 -25.11
C ILE A 151 -1.47 4.06 -23.97
N LEU A 152 -1.57 5.39 -23.83
CA LEU A 152 -2.40 6.01 -22.80
C LEU A 152 -3.89 5.66 -22.98
N SER A 153 -4.41 5.71 -24.20
CA SER A 153 -5.80 5.34 -24.51
C SER A 153 -6.09 3.87 -24.18
N GLU A 154 -5.20 2.96 -24.58
CA GLU A 154 -5.34 1.52 -24.29
C GLU A 154 -5.28 1.25 -22.78
N LEU A 155 -4.39 1.93 -22.04
CA LEU A 155 -4.32 1.84 -20.59
C LEU A 155 -5.59 2.37 -19.92
N GLN A 156 -6.15 3.48 -20.39
CA GLN A 156 -7.41 4.04 -19.90
C GLN A 156 -8.60 3.12 -20.17
N GLN A 157 -8.69 2.50 -21.35
CA GLN A 157 -9.74 1.52 -21.64
C GLN A 157 -9.65 0.29 -20.73
N ARG A 158 -8.45 -0.27 -20.58
CA ARG A 158 -8.22 -1.40 -19.66
C ARG A 158 -8.53 -1.03 -18.21
N ARG A 159 -8.30 0.24 -17.82
CA ARG A 159 -8.66 0.78 -16.51
C ARG A 159 -10.18 0.88 -16.33
N ALA A 160 -10.90 1.45 -17.30
CA ALA A 160 -12.36 1.61 -17.24
C ALA A 160 -13.07 0.25 -17.05
N ILE A 161 -12.58 -0.78 -17.75
CA ILE A 161 -13.08 -2.16 -17.63
C ILE A 161 -12.77 -2.77 -16.25
N ARG A 162 -11.62 -2.42 -15.63
CA ARG A 162 -11.29 -2.88 -14.27
C ARG A 162 -12.13 -2.19 -13.18
N SER A 163 -12.47 -0.91 -13.34
CA SER A 163 -13.26 -0.17 -12.35
C SER A 163 -14.74 -0.58 -12.33
N THR A 164 -15.33 -0.90 -13.48
CA THR A 164 -16.72 -1.38 -13.55
C THR A 164 -16.89 -2.79 -12.95
N VAL A 165 -15.86 -3.62 -13.00
CA VAL A 165 -15.88 -4.98 -12.44
C VAL A 165 -15.64 -5.00 -10.92
N ALA A 166 -15.10 -3.93 -10.33
CA ALA A 166 -14.88 -3.85 -8.87
C ALA A 166 -16.11 -3.34 -8.08
N ILE A 167 -17.17 -2.90 -8.78
CA ILE A 167 -18.41 -2.35 -8.19
C ILE A 167 -19.58 -3.36 -8.31
N ALA A 168 -19.37 -4.53 -8.93
CA ALA A 168 -20.34 -5.63 -9.04
C ALA A 168 -19.92 -6.80 -8.15
#